data_AF-A0A242BYF4-F1
#
_entry.id   AF-A0A242BYF4-F1
#
_cell.length_a   1.000
_cell.length_b   1.000
_cell.length_c   1.000
_cell.angle_alpha   90.00
_cell.angle_beta   90.00
_cell.angle_gamma   90.00
#
_symmetry.space_group_name_H-M   'P 1'
#
loop_
_entity.id
_entity.type
_entity.pdbx_description
1 polymer ?
#
loop_
_entity_poly.entity_id
_entity_poly.type
_entity_poly.pdbx_seq_one_letter_code
_entity_poly.pdbx_strand_id
1 'polypeptide(L)'
;MNLKELGIMTFPEASERWNKERTYVLQQYNNYPEKFLEGTFTKIGNGKGTQIISREGMEYLTGMTEQEANNEVWKIIVLQDSNIVNEKIATSEKKAYLQYSKLVRDYLEWTGVSIKDIPKLTYLDKAQKNRGIKFDFGTVIYYKKEK
;
A
#
# COMPACT_ATOMS: atom_id res chain seq x y z
N MET A 1 -21.34 -16.25 18.63
CA MET A 1 -19.93 -15.95 18.37
C MET A 1 -19.40 -16.96 17.36
N ASN A 2 -18.88 -16.50 16.22
CA ASN A 2 -18.38 -17.36 15.14
C ASN A 2 -16.85 -17.24 15.07
N LEU A 3 -16.14 -18.35 15.22
CA LEU A 3 -14.66 -18.37 15.23
C LEU A 3 -14.05 -17.86 13.92
N LYS A 4 -14.78 -17.99 12.80
CA LYS A 4 -14.32 -17.50 11.49
C LYS A 4 -14.32 -15.96 11.42
N GLU A 5 -15.20 -15.31 12.16
CA GLU A 5 -15.32 -13.85 12.17
C GLU A 5 -14.18 -13.19 12.96
N LEU A 6 -13.65 -13.89 13.98
CA LEU A 6 -12.53 -13.42 14.81
C LEU A 6 -11.20 -13.29 14.04
N GLY A 7 -11.10 -13.90 12.85
CA GLY A 7 -9.88 -13.86 12.04
C GLY A 7 -8.67 -14.38 12.80
N ILE A 8 -8.81 -15.50 13.52
CA ILE A 8 -7.69 -16.12 14.24
C ILE A 8 -6.72 -16.73 13.22
N MET A 9 -5.44 -16.47 13.40
CA MET A 9 -4.38 -16.93 12.50
C MET A 9 -3.10 -17.21 13.30
N THR A 10 -2.20 -17.99 12.72
CA THR A 10 -0.89 -18.25 13.35
C THR A 10 0.03 -17.02 13.25
N PHE A 11 1.02 -16.88 14.13
CA PHE A 11 1.98 -15.76 14.04
C PHE A 11 2.67 -15.62 12.67
N PRO A 12 3.10 -16.72 12.01
CA PRO A 12 3.62 -16.65 10.64
C PRO A 12 2.57 -16.14 9.63
N GLU A 13 1.37 -16.71 9.67
CA GLU A 13 0.27 -16.33 8.77
C GLU A 13 -0.15 -14.87 8.97
N ALA A 14 -0.20 -14.38 10.22
CA ALA A 14 -0.44 -12.98 10.54
C ALA A 14 0.59 -12.05 9.92
N SER A 15 1.87 -12.41 10.01
CA SER A 15 2.95 -11.62 9.43
C SER A 15 2.80 -11.52 7.91
N GLU A 16 2.54 -12.64 7.26
CA GLU A 16 2.36 -12.73 5.80
C GLU A 16 1.11 -11.96 5.34
N ARG A 17 -0.01 -12.09 6.04
CA ARG A 17 -1.24 -11.34 5.75
C ARG A 17 -1.09 -9.82 5.94
N TRP A 18 -0.06 -9.37 6.65
CA TRP A 18 0.29 -7.94 6.79
C TRP A 18 1.46 -7.49 5.92
N ASN A 19 1.87 -8.31 4.93
CA ASN A 19 3.04 -8.05 4.09
C ASN A 19 4.31 -7.75 4.92
N LYS A 20 4.49 -8.48 6.03
CA LYS A 20 5.70 -8.46 6.85
C LYS A 20 6.48 -9.76 6.67
N GLU A 21 7.75 -9.72 7.03
CA GLU A 21 8.60 -10.91 7.14
C GLU A 21 7.93 -11.96 8.02
N ARG A 22 7.99 -13.23 7.64
CA ARG A 22 7.27 -14.35 8.29
C ARG A 22 7.50 -14.45 9.81
N THR A 23 8.63 -13.95 10.29
CA THR A 23 9.00 -13.98 11.72
C THR A 23 8.66 -12.68 12.46
N TYR A 24 8.09 -11.68 11.80
CA TYR A 24 7.82 -10.35 12.34
C TYR A 24 7.04 -10.40 13.66
N VAL A 25 5.88 -11.06 13.69
CA VAL A 25 5.06 -11.11 14.92
C VAL A 25 5.78 -11.84 16.05
N LEU A 26 6.50 -12.92 15.75
CA LEU A 26 7.30 -13.63 16.75
C LEU A 26 8.41 -12.74 17.32
N GLN A 27 9.10 -11.98 16.47
CA GLN A 27 10.14 -11.05 16.92
C GLN A 27 9.55 -9.92 17.78
N GLN A 28 8.40 -9.36 17.38
CA GLN A 28 7.70 -8.35 18.18
C GLN A 28 7.29 -8.93 19.54
N TYR A 29 6.75 -10.15 19.56
CA TYR A 29 6.33 -10.79 20.80
C TYR A 29 7.49 -11.03 21.77
N ASN A 30 8.65 -11.47 21.26
CA ASN A 30 9.82 -11.74 22.08
C ASN A 30 10.50 -10.46 22.58
N ASN A 31 10.51 -9.39 21.78
CA ASN A 31 11.26 -8.17 22.09
C ASN A 31 10.40 -7.10 22.78
N TYR A 32 9.11 -7.04 22.46
CA TYR A 32 8.17 -6.00 22.87
C TYR A 32 6.77 -6.59 23.19
N PRO A 33 6.66 -7.56 24.11
CA PRO A 33 5.38 -8.20 24.44
C PRO A 33 4.30 -7.20 24.91
N GLU A 34 4.71 -6.08 25.51
CA GLU A 34 3.82 -5.01 25.98
C GLU A 34 3.05 -4.29 24.86
N LYS A 35 3.46 -4.46 23.59
CA LYS A 35 2.77 -3.89 22.42
C LYS A 35 1.58 -4.74 21.96
N PHE A 36 1.39 -5.92 22.53
CA PHE A 36 0.29 -6.81 22.15
C PHE A 36 -0.94 -6.51 22.99
N LEU A 37 -2.09 -6.44 22.33
CA LEU A 37 -3.37 -6.25 23.00
C LEU A 37 -3.73 -7.52 23.79
N GLU A 38 -3.92 -7.39 25.10
CA GLU A 38 -4.26 -8.51 25.98
C GLU A 38 -5.53 -9.23 25.48
N GLY A 39 -5.54 -10.57 25.54
CA GLY A 39 -6.67 -11.39 25.10
C GLY A 39 -6.78 -11.61 23.59
N THR A 40 -5.98 -10.92 22.77
CA THR A 40 -6.00 -11.09 21.31
C THR A 40 -4.99 -12.10 20.77
N PHE A 41 -4.10 -12.60 21.61
CA PHE A 41 -3.12 -13.62 21.26
C PHE A 41 -3.05 -14.69 22.35
N THR A 42 -2.68 -15.91 21.95
CA THR A 42 -2.42 -17.00 22.90
C THR A 42 -1.60 -18.10 22.24
N LYS A 43 -1.25 -19.13 23.02
CA LYS A 43 -0.58 -20.33 22.54
C LYS A 43 -1.53 -21.51 22.69
N ILE A 44 -1.76 -22.24 21.60
CA ILE A 44 -2.59 -23.44 21.58
C ILE A 44 -1.74 -24.71 21.44
N GLY A 45 -2.06 -25.75 22.21
CA GLY A 45 -1.36 -27.04 22.18
C GLY A 45 -0.23 -27.19 23.20
N ASN A 46 0.13 -28.45 23.49
CA ASN A 46 1.14 -28.83 24.48
C ASN A 46 2.57 -28.69 23.93
N GLY A 47 3.54 -28.43 24.80
CA GLY A 47 4.96 -28.34 24.42
C GLY A 47 5.26 -27.18 23.47
N LYS A 48 5.68 -27.46 22.23
CA LYS A 48 5.94 -26.47 21.17
C LYS A 48 4.64 -25.97 20.51
N GLY A 49 3.59 -25.72 21.30
CA GLY A 49 2.29 -25.25 20.82
C GLY A 49 2.36 -24.04 19.88
N THR A 50 1.31 -23.84 19.11
CA THR A 50 1.21 -22.82 18.07
C THR A 50 0.81 -21.48 18.69
N GLN A 51 1.59 -20.44 18.44
CA GLN A 51 1.20 -19.07 18.78
C GLN A 51 0.20 -18.55 17.74
N ILE A 52 -0.92 -18.05 18.23
CA ILE A 52 -2.01 -17.51 17.43
C ILE A 52 -2.34 -16.09 17.87
N ILE A 53 -2.86 -15.30 16.94
CA ILE A 53 -3.31 -13.94 17.15
C ILE A 53 -4.60 -13.71 16.35
N SER A 54 -5.49 -12.85 16.85
CA SER A 54 -6.68 -12.41 16.13
C SER A 54 -6.37 -11.29 15.14
N ARG A 55 -7.30 -11.01 14.22
CA ARG A 55 -7.20 -9.84 13.33
C ARG A 55 -7.04 -8.56 14.13
N GLU A 56 -7.88 -8.36 15.14
CA GLU A 56 -7.84 -7.21 16.04
C GLU A 56 -6.48 -7.04 16.72
N GLY A 57 -5.87 -8.14 17.18
CA GLY A 57 -4.52 -8.11 17.76
C GLY A 57 -3.47 -7.61 16.78
N MET A 58 -3.56 -8.00 15.51
CA MET A 58 -2.66 -7.49 14.47
C MET A 58 -2.92 -6.03 14.11
N GLU A 59 -4.18 -5.62 14.04
CA GLU A 59 -4.56 -4.22 13.78
C GLU A 59 -4.04 -3.31 14.88
N TYR A 60 -4.14 -3.74 16.15
CA TYR A 60 -3.57 -3.02 17.28
C TYR A 60 -2.03 -2.97 17.21
N LEU A 61 -1.38 -4.12 17.00
CA LEU A 61 0.08 -4.21 16.96
C LEU A 61 0.71 -3.35 15.85
N THR A 62 0.04 -3.27 14.70
CA THR A 62 0.59 -2.62 13.49
C THR A 62 0.03 -1.23 13.25
N GLY A 63 -1.08 -0.87 13.88
CA GLY A 63 -1.81 0.37 13.62
C GLY A 63 -2.46 0.44 12.24
N MET A 64 -2.60 -0.69 11.54
CA MET A 64 -3.20 -0.77 10.21
C MET A 64 -4.12 -1.98 10.09
N THR A 65 -5.24 -1.82 9.38
CA THR A 65 -6.14 -2.92 9.04
C THR A 65 -5.48 -3.94 8.12
N GLU A 66 -6.00 -5.17 8.11
CA GLU A 66 -5.54 -6.20 7.16
C GLU A 66 -5.67 -5.69 5.71
N GLN A 67 -6.75 -4.97 5.41
CA GLN A 67 -6.97 -4.38 4.09
C GLN A 67 -5.94 -3.30 3.76
N GLU A 68 -5.54 -2.47 4.73
CA GLU A 68 -4.49 -1.46 4.54
C GLU A 68 -3.12 -2.07 4.35
N ALA A 69 -2.80 -3.14 5.06
CA ALA A 69 -1.55 -3.87 4.88
C ALA A 69 -1.46 -4.55 3.50
N ASN A 70 -2.60 -5.00 2.98
CA ASN A 70 -2.73 -5.62 1.65
C ASN A 70 -3.06 -4.64 0.54
N ASN A 71 -3.26 -3.36 0.86
CA ASN A 71 -3.52 -2.37 -0.15
C ASN A 71 -2.26 -2.21 -1.01
N GLU A 72 -2.46 -2.28 -2.32
CA GLU A 72 -1.40 -2.00 -3.26
C GLU A 72 -0.86 -0.58 -2.98
N VAL A 73 0.45 -0.47 -2.73
CA VAL A 73 1.10 0.83 -2.66
C VAL A 73 1.28 1.29 -4.10
N TRP A 74 0.62 2.39 -4.46
CA TRP A 74 0.76 3.02 -5.75
C TRP A 74 1.44 4.37 -5.57
N LYS A 75 2.44 4.64 -6.40
CA LYS A 75 3.09 5.95 -6.48
C LYS A 75 2.55 6.73 -7.65
N ILE A 76 2.32 8.02 -7.43
CA ILE A 76 2.01 9.01 -8.45
C ILE A 76 3.19 9.97 -8.49
N ILE A 77 3.85 10.06 -9.64
CA ILE A 77 5.11 10.77 -9.81
C ILE A 77 4.93 11.84 -10.88
N VAL A 78 5.42 13.03 -10.58
CA VAL A 78 5.58 14.14 -11.53
C VAL A 78 7.08 14.34 -11.75
N LEU A 79 7.49 14.27 -13.02
CA LEU A 79 8.83 14.60 -13.46
C LEU A 79 8.82 15.95 -14.19
N GLN A 80 9.86 16.74 -13.97
CA GLN A 80 10.23 17.90 -14.79
C GLN A 80 11.66 17.67 -15.25
N ASP A 81 11.88 17.64 -16.56
CA ASP A 81 13.21 17.41 -17.15
C ASP A 81 13.92 16.17 -16.57
N SER A 82 13.15 15.09 -16.38
CA SER A 82 13.56 13.81 -15.77
C SER A 82 13.82 13.82 -14.25
N ASN A 83 13.62 14.95 -13.56
CA ASN A 83 13.73 15.03 -12.10
C ASN A 83 12.37 14.90 -11.43
N ILE A 84 12.28 14.13 -10.33
CA ILE A 84 11.05 14.04 -9.54
C ILE A 84 10.82 15.38 -8.84
N VAL A 85 9.72 16.05 -9.17
CA VAL A 85 9.29 17.31 -8.54
C VAL A 85 8.07 17.13 -7.63
N ASN A 86 7.34 16.03 -7.77
CA ASN A 86 6.25 15.67 -6.87
C ASN A 86 6.08 14.15 -6.80
N GLU A 87 5.87 13.62 -5.60
CA GLU A 87 5.55 12.22 -5.37
C GLU A 87 4.40 12.11 -4.36
N LYS A 88 3.41 11.27 -4.68
CA LYS A 88 2.30 10.93 -3.79
C LYS A 88 2.09 9.43 -3.72
N ILE A 89 1.51 8.98 -2.60
CA ILE A 89 1.19 7.57 -2.37
C ILE A 89 -0.33 7.39 -2.34
N ALA A 90 -0.80 6.29 -2.93
CA ALA A 90 -2.18 5.85 -2.88
C ALA A 90 -2.26 4.36 -2.51
N THR A 91 -3.32 4.00 -1.79
CA THR A 91 -3.54 2.64 -1.28
C THR A 91 -4.34 1.76 -2.26
N SER A 92 -4.54 2.19 -3.50
CA SER A 92 -5.21 1.41 -4.54
C SER A 92 -5.03 2.05 -5.92
N GLU A 93 -5.17 1.27 -6.99
CA GLU A 93 -5.09 1.78 -8.37
C GLU A 93 -6.13 2.89 -8.61
N LYS A 94 -7.36 2.71 -8.11
CA LYS A 94 -8.43 3.69 -8.26
C LYS A 94 -8.08 5.03 -7.60
N LYS A 95 -7.54 5.01 -6.38
CA LYS A 95 -7.08 6.23 -5.70
C LYS A 95 -5.90 6.86 -6.44
N ALA A 96 -4.96 6.06 -6.92
CA ALA A 96 -3.82 6.52 -7.70
C ALA A 96 -4.27 7.23 -8.98
N TYR A 97 -5.20 6.63 -9.72
CA TYR A 97 -5.77 7.19 -10.94
C TYR A 97 -6.51 8.52 -10.68
N LEU A 98 -7.28 8.63 -9.59
CA LEU A 98 -7.97 9.87 -9.23
C LEU A 98 -6.98 10.99 -8.90
N GLN A 99 -5.94 10.69 -8.13
CA GLN A 99 -4.89 11.67 -7.81
C GLN A 99 -4.10 12.08 -9.05
N TYR A 100 -3.72 11.10 -9.88
CA TYR A 100 -3.10 11.32 -11.18
C TYR A 100 -3.94 12.25 -12.07
N SER A 101 -5.23 11.95 -12.22
CA SER A 101 -6.16 12.74 -13.05
C SER A 101 -6.30 14.17 -12.55
N LYS A 102 -6.25 14.36 -11.22
CA LYS A 102 -6.25 15.69 -10.62
C LYS A 102 -4.97 16.46 -10.97
N LEU A 103 -3.79 15.84 -10.82
CA LEU A 103 -2.52 16.48 -11.19
C LEU A 103 -2.44 16.85 -12.67
N VAL A 104 -2.95 15.98 -13.55
CA VAL A 104 -3.08 16.28 -14.98
C VAL A 104 -3.97 17.50 -15.20
N ARG A 105 -5.13 17.56 -14.55
CA ARG A 105 -6.03 18.72 -14.66
C ARG A 105 -5.37 20.01 -14.17
N ASP A 106 -4.76 19.97 -12.99
CA ASP A 106 -4.08 21.12 -12.39
C ASP A 106 -2.96 21.64 -13.32
N TYR A 107 -2.21 20.75 -13.97
CA TYR A 107 -1.19 21.11 -14.96
C TYR A 107 -1.77 21.81 -16.21
N LEU A 108 -2.90 21.31 -16.73
CA LEU A 108 -3.56 21.90 -17.89
C LEU A 108 -4.12 23.29 -17.58
N GLU A 109 -4.72 23.46 -16.41
CA GLU A 109 -5.21 24.77 -15.94
C GLU A 109 -4.06 25.78 -15.80
N TRP A 110 -2.90 25.34 -15.29
CA TRP A 110 -1.72 26.19 -15.15
C TRP A 110 -1.08 26.57 -16.50
N THR A 111 -1.02 25.64 -17.46
CA THR A 111 -0.40 25.86 -18.78
C THR A 111 -1.33 26.49 -19.81
N GLY A 112 -2.64 26.54 -19.54
CA GLY A 112 -3.65 27.01 -20.50
C GLY A 112 -3.90 26.05 -21.67
N VAL A 113 -3.43 24.81 -21.60
CA VAL A 113 -3.62 23.79 -22.64
C VAL A 113 -5.05 23.28 -22.63
N SER A 114 -5.66 23.16 -23.81
CA SER A 114 -7.03 22.65 -23.96
C SER A 114 -7.11 21.16 -23.68
N ILE A 115 -8.21 20.73 -23.05
CA ILE A 115 -8.51 19.31 -22.76
C ILE A 115 -8.53 18.45 -24.05
N LYS A 116 -8.78 19.05 -25.21
CA LYS A 116 -8.79 18.35 -26.50
C LYS A 116 -7.40 17.92 -26.97
N ASP A 117 -6.36 18.55 -26.45
CA ASP A 117 -4.97 18.31 -26.84
C ASP A 117 -4.26 17.34 -25.87
N ILE A 118 -5.00 16.76 -24.91
CA ILE A 118 -4.44 15.82 -23.94
C ILE A 118 -3.99 14.53 -24.66
N PRO A 119 -2.70 14.17 -24.56
CA PRO A 119 -2.23 12.88 -25.06
C PRO A 119 -2.98 11.75 -24.35
N LYS A 120 -3.33 10.69 -25.08
CA LYS A 120 -4.00 9.54 -24.46
C LYS A 120 -3.10 8.95 -23.37
N LEU A 121 -3.71 8.49 -22.28
CA LEU A 121 -3.01 7.71 -21.26
C LEU A 121 -2.35 6.50 -21.93
N THR A 122 -1.03 6.38 -21.81
CA THR A 122 -0.29 5.25 -22.36
C THR A 122 0.64 4.64 -21.33
N TYR A 123 1.23 3.49 -21.67
CA TYR A 123 2.39 2.99 -20.95
C TYR A 123 3.63 3.75 -21.41
N LEU A 124 4.17 4.57 -20.52
CA LEU A 124 5.45 5.27 -20.74
C LEU A 124 6.63 4.29 -20.64
N ASP A 125 6.47 3.28 -19.79
CA ASP A 125 7.37 2.13 -19.70
C ASP A 125 6.52 0.86 -19.50
N LYS A 126 6.56 -0.04 -20.49
CA LYS A 126 5.81 -1.31 -20.46
C LYS A 126 6.41 -2.32 -19.47
N ALA A 127 7.71 -2.30 -19.23
CA ALA A 127 8.39 -3.21 -18.30
C ALA A 127 8.11 -2.83 -16.85
N GLN A 128 8.12 -1.53 -16.54
CA GLN A 128 7.79 -1.02 -15.20
C GLN A 128 6.30 -0.77 -14.97
N LYS A 129 5.46 -0.95 -16.01
CA LYS A 129 4.01 -0.66 -15.98
C LYS A 129 3.70 0.79 -15.56
N ASN A 130 4.57 1.73 -15.92
CA ASN A 130 4.35 3.15 -15.66
C ASN A 130 3.26 3.66 -16.60
N ARG A 131 2.07 3.94 -16.07
CA ARG A 131 0.94 4.49 -16.84
C ARG A 131 0.87 6.00 -16.63
N GLY A 132 0.92 6.77 -17.72
CA GLY A 132 0.96 8.22 -17.61
C GLY A 132 0.89 8.95 -18.93
N ILE A 133 1.13 10.25 -18.83
CA ILE A 133 1.17 11.19 -19.96
C ILE A 133 2.49 11.96 -19.88
N LYS A 134 3.14 12.08 -21.04
CA LYS A 134 4.23 13.02 -21.27
C LYS A 134 3.65 14.25 -21.96
N PHE A 135 3.89 15.41 -21.38
CA PHE A 135 3.52 16.70 -21.95
C PHE A 135 4.72 17.33 -22.66
N ASP A 136 4.46 18.43 -23.36
CA ASP A 136 5.51 19.29 -23.90
C ASP A 136 6.33 19.92 -22.77
N PHE A 137 7.54 20.38 -23.09
CA PHE A 137 8.47 21.03 -22.14
C PHE A 137 8.97 20.13 -20.99
N GLY A 138 9.10 18.82 -21.23
CA GLY A 138 9.81 17.91 -20.33
C GLY A 138 9.00 17.41 -19.13
N THR A 139 7.74 17.81 -18.99
CA THR A 139 6.86 17.36 -17.90
C THR A 139 6.32 15.95 -18.17
N VAL A 140 6.39 15.07 -17.18
CA VAL A 140 5.79 13.74 -17.22
C VAL A 140 4.99 13.50 -15.95
N ILE A 141 3.75 13.08 -16.07
CA ILE A 141 2.93 12.67 -14.93
C ILE A 141 2.58 11.20 -15.13
N TYR A 142 2.84 10.35 -14.15
CA TYR A 142 2.50 8.94 -14.23
C TYR A 142 2.20 8.33 -12.87
N TYR A 143 1.57 7.16 -12.87
CA TYR A 143 1.38 6.36 -11.69
C TYR A 143 1.83 4.92 -11.93
N LYS A 144 2.34 4.28 -10.88
CA LYS A 144 2.83 2.89 -10.90
C LYS A 144 2.52 2.18 -9.61
N LYS A 145 2.35 0.86 -9.68
CA LYS A 145 2.32 0.00 -8.50
C LYS A 145 3.74 -0.16 -7.98
N GLU A 146 3.96 0.17 -6.72
CA GLU A 146 5.18 -0.16 -6.01
C GLU A 146 5.15 -1.66 -5.67
N LYS A 147 6.25 -2.34 -6.00
CA LYS A 147 6.40 -3.78 -5.78
C LYS A 147 6.86 -4.06 -4.37
#